data_AF-A0A953UGM7-F1
#
_entry.id   AF-A0A953UGM7-F1
#
_cell.length_a   1.000
_cell.length_b   1.000
_cell.length_c   1.000
_cell.angle_alpha   90.00
_cell.angle_beta   90.00
_cell.angle_gamma   90.00
#
_symmetry.space_group_name_H-M   'P 1'
#
loop_
_entity.id
_entity.type
_entity.pdbx_description
1 polymer ?
#
loop_
_entity_poly.entity_id
_entity_poly.type
_entity_poly.pdbx_seq_one_letter_code
_entity_poly.pdbx_strand_id
1 'polypeptide(L)'
;MTIAALILAPTIPTASPADAFYLGTWKIVSAAVAPWWDGKDHKPDANEMRSLVGKTVTITPKSILGPRAVACASVRYEVKDYPADMLFEGAFGEMHARDKSADPAKIAASVGFRGSRWKTLETGCAIEINYHFIDPTTAAFGLNDYIYTLKKQP
;
A
#
# COMPACT_ATOMS: atom_id res chain seq x y z
N MET A 1 46.37 -33.08 26.24
CA MET A 1 44.95 -33.29 25.89
C MET A 1 44.34 -31.91 25.80
N THR A 2 44.27 -31.35 24.59
CA THR A 2 43.90 -29.95 24.36
C THR A 2 42.63 -29.95 23.52
N ILE A 3 41.52 -29.50 24.10
CA ILE A 3 40.21 -29.45 23.44
C ILE A 3 40.14 -28.13 22.68
N ALA A 4 40.09 -28.19 21.35
CA ALA A 4 39.82 -27.03 20.51
C ALA A 4 38.30 -26.83 20.42
N ALA A 5 37.80 -25.74 21.00
CA ALA A 5 36.40 -25.34 20.88
C ALA A 5 36.18 -24.60 19.56
N LEU A 6 35.42 -25.19 18.64
CA LEU A 6 34.95 -24.55 17.42
C LEU A 6 33.82 -23.58 17.76
N ILE A 7 34.07 -22.27 17.63
CA ILE A 7 33.05 -21.24 17.80
C ILE A 7 32.27 -21.14 16.49
N LEU A 8 31.04 -21.66 16.45
CA LEU A 8 30.09 -21.35 15.38
C LEU A 8 29.57 -19.93 15.60
N ALA A 9 30.00 -18.98 14.76
CA ALA A 9 29.38 -17.67 14.71
C ALA A 9 27.99 -17.77 14.02
N PRO A 10 26.92 -17.20 14.61
CA PRO A 10 25.62 -17.18 13.95
C PRO A 10 25.67 -16.26 12.73
N THR A 11 25.37 -16.80 11.56
CA THR A 11 25.11 -16.03 10.35
C THR A 11 23.83 -15.22 10.56
N ILE A 12 23.95 -13.91 10.76
CA ILE A 12 22.82 -12.99 10.77
C ILE A 12 22.34 -12.87 9.31
N PRO A 13 21.10 -13.25 8.98
CA PRO A 13 20.59 -13.06 7.63
C PRO A 13 20.52 -11.56 7.34
N THR A 14 21.38 -11.09 6.44
CA THR A 14 21.25 -9.76 5.85
C THR A 14 20.03 -9.79 4.93
N ALA A 15 18.96 -9.09 5.31
CA ALA A 15 17.83 -8.85 4.44
C ALA A 15 18.33 -8.38 3.07
N SER A 16 17.93 -9.06 2.01
CA SER A 16 18.40 -8.73 0.67
C SER A 16 17.75 -7.41 0.22
N PRO A 17 18.43 -6.58 -0.60
CA PRO A 17 17.84 -5.37 -1.19
C PRO A 17 16.50 -5.59 -1.92
N ALA A 18 16.22 -6.82 -2.34
CA ALA A 18 14.94 -7.23 -2.93
C ALA A 18 13.75 -7.10 -1.95
N ASP A 19 13.98 -7.17 -0.64
CA ASP A 19 12.93 -7.11 0.39
C ASP A 19 12.42 -5.68 0.63
N ALA A 20 13.15 -4.66 0.14
CA ALA A 20 12.88 -3.26 0.41
C ALA A 20 12.50 -2.45 -0.86
N PHE A 21 11.92 -3.12 -1.85
CA PHE A 21 11.51 -2.52 -3.14
C PHE A 21 10.61 -1.27 -2.98
N TYR A 22 9.89 -1.19 -1.86
CA TYR A 22 9.01 -0.09 -1.50
C TYR A 22 9.74 1.17 -1.01
N LEU A 23 11.01 1.07 -0.60
CA LEU A 23 11.77 2.23 -0.15
C LEU A 23 12.00 3.24 -1.29
N GLY A 24 12.06 4.50 -0.88
CA GLY A 24 12.37 5.62 -1.77
C GLY A 24 11.26 6.65 -1.84
N THR A 25 11.33 7.46 -2.88
CA THR A 25 10.47 8.62 -3.08
C THR A 25 9.38 8.27 -4.09
N TRP A 26 8.13 8.55 -3.75
CA TRP A 26 6.95 8.21 -4.55
C TRP A 26 6.09 9.47 -4.72
N LYS A 27 5.78 9.84 -5.96
CA LYS A 27 4.90 10.98 -6.24
C LYS A 27 3.48 10.49 -6.43
N ILE A 28 2.53 11.12 -5.76
CA ILE A 28 1.10 10.92 -6.01
C ILE A 28 0.78 11.57 -7.36
N VAL A 29 0.52 10.78 -8.39
CA VAL A 29 0.34 11.28 -9.76
C VAL A 29 -1.12 11.46 -10.15
N SER A 30 -2.03 10.73 -9.50
CA SER A 30 -3.45 10.79 -9.78
C SER A 30 -4.26 10.28 -8.59
N ALA A 31 -5.56 10.58 -8.63
CA ALA A 31 -6.57 10.00 -7.76
C ALA A 31 -7.80 9.67 -8.60
N ALA A 32 -8.48 8.58 -8.27
CA ALA A 32 -9.77 8.20 -8.83
C ALA A 32 -10.77 7.97 -7.70
N VAL A 33 -12.04 8.29 -7.95
CA VAL A 33 -13.11 7.95 -6.99
C VAL A 33 -13.07 6.44 -6.80
N ALA A 34 -13.10 6.02 -5.54
CA ALA A 34 -12.95 4.64 -5.17
C ALA A 34 -14.20 3.82 -5.54
N PRO A 35 -14.03 2.54 -5.91
CA PRO A 35 -15.14 1.69 -6.31
C PRO A 35 -16.11 1.37 -5.17
N TRP A 36 -15.70 1.54 -3.91
CA TRP A 36 -16.57 1.31 -2.76
C TRP A 36 -17.55 2.45 -2.48
N TRP A 37 -17.32 3.64 -3.04
CA TRP A 37 -18.25 4.75 -2.91
C TRP A 37 -19.52 4.47 -3.74
N ASP A 38 -20.67 4.42 -3.07
CA ASP A 38 -21.93 4.00 -3.68
C ASP A 38 -22.76 5.16 -4.29
N GLY A 39 -22.22 6.38 -4.22
CA GLY A 39 -22.84 7.58 -4.78
C GLY A 39 -23.99 8.17 -3.95
N LYS A 40 -24.31 7.62 -2.78
CA LYS A 40 -25.47 8.05 -1.97
C LYS A 40 -25.12 9.00 -0.84
N ASP A 41 -23.91 8.90 -0.31
CA ASP A 41 -23.39 9.80 0.71
C ASP A 41 -22.81 11.09 0.12
N HIS A 42 -22.23 11.92 0.98
CA HIS A 42 -21.51 13.12 0.57
C HIS A 42 -20.49 12.77 -0.52
N LYS A 43 -20.42 13.61 -1.55
CA LYS A 43 -19.43 13.48 -2.61
C LYS A 43 -18.02 13.47 -1.99
N PRO A 44 -17.11 12.57 -2.44
CA PRO A 44 -15.75 12.51 -1.95
C PRO A 44 -15.08 13.89 -2.02
N ASP A 45 -14.40 14.30 -0.94
CA ASP A 45 -13.89 15.66 -0.82
C ASP A 45 -12.82 15.95 -1.87
N ALA A 46 -13.19 16.77 -2.85
CA ALA A 46 -12.29 17.15 -3.92
C ALA A 46 -11.16 18.08 -3.45
N ASN A 47 -11.31 18.78 -2.32
CA ASN A 47 -10.23 19.60 -1.74
C ASN A 47 -9.13 18.71 -1.16
N GLU A 48 -9.50 17.67 -0.41
CA GLU A 48 -8.53 16.70 0.09
C GLU A 48 -7.76 16.05 -1.05
N MET A 49 -8.46 15.54 -2.07
CA MET A 49 -7.82 14.97 -3.26
C MET A 49 -6.82 15.95 -3.90
N ARG A 50 -7.22 17.20 -4.11
CA ARG A 50 -6.33 18.24 -4.67
C ARG A 50 -5.14 18.57 -3.76
N SER A 51 -5.27 18.39 -2.45
CA SER A 51 -4.18 18.65 -1.51
C SER A 51 -3.07 17.59 -1.58
N LEU A 52 -3.41 16.38 -2.04
CA LEU A 52 -2.51 15.23 -2.09
C LEU A 52 -1.92 14.98 -3.48
N VAL A 53 -2.70 15.15 -4.56
CA VAL A 53 -2.19 14.95 -5.92
C VAL A 53 -1.03 15.92 -6.21
N GLY A 54 0.06 15.37 -6.74
CA GLY A 54 1.32 16.08 -7.00
C GLY A 54 2.28 16.12 -5.81
N LYS A 55 1.86 15.73 -4.61
CA LYS A 55 2.74 15.62 -3.44
C LYS A 55 3.56 14.33 -3.47
N THR A 56 4.58 14.33 -2.63
CA THR A 56 5.55 13.25 -2.52
C THR A 56 5.41 12.55 -1.18
N VAL A 57 5.51 11.22 -1.22
CA VAL A 57 5.61 10.32 -0.08
C VAL A 57 6.99 9.67 -0.13
N THR A 58 7.76 9.80 0.94
CA THR A 58 9.06 9.13 1.04
C THR A 58 8.97 8.03 2.07
N ILE A 59 9.09 6.79 1.61
CA ILE A 59 9.08 5.59 2.45
C ILE A 59 10.53 5.31 2.83
N THR A 60 10.86 5.53 4.10
CA THR A 60 12.17 5.24 4.69
C THR A 60 12.10 3.95 5.50
N PRO A 61 13.23 3.35 5.91
CA PRO A 61 13.22 2.12 6.71
C PRO A 61 12.45 2.21 8.04
N LYS A 62 12.24 3.41 8.60
CA LYS A 62 11.63 3.60 9.93
C LYS A 62 10.47 4.58 9.97
N SER A 63 10.16 5.24 8.86
CA SER A 63 9.11 6.25 8.78
C SER A 63 8.61 6.44 7.36
N ILE A 64 7.44 7.06 7.25
CA ILE A 64 6.89 7.60 6.01
C ILE A 64 6.80 9.13 6.17
N LEU A 65 7.43 9.85 5.25
CA LEU A 65 7.42 11.31 5.20
C LEU A 65 6.50 11.76 4.06
N GLY A 66 5.85 12.92 4.21
CA GLY A 66 4.95 13.46 3.20
C GLY A 66 3.85 14.34 3.80
N PRO A 67 2.73 14.55 3.08
CA PRO A 67 1.55 15.19 3.64
C PRO A 67 1.09 14.51 4.94
N ARG A 68 0.52 15.30 5.87
CA ARG A 68 0.08 14.79 7.18
C ARG A 68 -0.86 13.59 7.07
N ALA A 69 -1.72 13.54 6.06
CA ALA A 69 -2.67 12.45 5.84
C ALA A 69 -2.03 11.08 5.58
N VAL A 70 -0.74 11.05 5.17
CA VAL A 70 -0.03 9.81 4.81
C VAL A 70 1.30 9.64 5.56
N ALA A 71 1.68 10.62 6.39
CA ALA A 71 2.92 10.59 7.13
C ALA A 71 2.80 9.69 8.37
N CYS A 72 3.87 8.95 8.67
CA CYS A 72 3.93 8.05 9.81
C CYS A 72 5.34 8.02 10.40
N ALA A 73 5.47 8.41 11.67
CA ALA A 73 6.78 8.54 12.32
C ALA A 73 7.38 7.21 12.80
N SER A 74 6.56 6.18 12.97
CA SER A 74 6.97 4.88 13.50
C SER A 74 6.21 3.78 12.78
N VAL A 75 6.92 3.11 11.87
CA VAL A 75 6.39 2.05 11.01
C VAL A 75 6.78 0.67 11.51
N ARG A 76 5.95 -0.32 11.21
CA ARG A 76 6.26 -1.75 11.37
C ARG A 76 5.87 -2.42 10.06
N TYR A 77 6.78 -2.33 9.10
CA TYR A 77 6.50 -2.82 7.75
C TYR A 77 6.37 -4.35 7.72
N GLU A 78 5.35 -4.82 7.03
CA GLU A 78 5.21 -6.20 6.60
C GLU A 78 4.83 -6.22 5.13
N VAL A 79 5.51 -7.04 4.33
CA VAL A 79 5.15 -7.25 2.93
C VAL A 79 4.33 -8.53 2.84
N LYS A 80 3.10 -8.40 2.35
CA LYS A 80 2.20 -9.54 2.10
C LYS A 80 1.84 -9.61 0.62
N ASP A 81 1.46 -10.79 0.17
CA ASP A 81 0.84 -10.97 -1.14
C ASP A 81 -0.67 -11.04 -0.95
N TYR A 82 -1.41 -10.04 -1.45
CA TYR A 82 -2.85 -9.92 -1.30
C TYR A 82 -3.59 -10.45 -2.52
N PRO A 83 -4.65 -11.26 -2.36
CA PRO A 83 -5.66 -11.46 -3.40
C PRO A 83 -6.52 -10.21 -3.59
N ALA A 84 -7.34 -10.19 -4.65
CA ALA A 84 -8.07 -9.00 -5.09
C ALA A 84 -9.07 -8.46 -4.06
N ASP A 85 -9.73 -9.33 -3.30
CA ASP A 85 -10.68 -8.98 -2.25
C ASP A 85 -10.03 -8.25 -1.07
N MET A 86 -8.76 -8.56 -0.79
CA MET A 86 -7.99 -7.92 0.29
C MET A 86 -7.42 -6.54 -0.09
N LEU A 87 -7.37 -6.19 -1.39
CA LEU A 87 -6.86 -4.88 -1.85
C LEU A 87 -7.75 -3.71 -1.43
N PHE A 88 -9.02 -3.98 -1.14
CA PHE A 88 -9.99 -2.99 -0.71
C PHE A 88 -10.27 -3.08 0.79
N GLU A 89 -9.44 -3.84 1.51
CA GLU A 89 -9.54 -4.03 2.95
C GLU A 89 -10.98 -4.45 3.34
N GLY A 90 -11.57 -3.85 4.38
CA GLY A 90 -12.96 -4.12 4.76
C GLY A 90 -14.00 -3.70 3.71
N ALA A 91 -13.68 -2.77 2.80
CA ALA A 91 -14.63 -2.16 1.89
C ALA A 91 -15.16 -3.12 0.82
N PHE A 92 -14.39 -4.15 0.43
CA PHE A 92 -14.92 -5.18 -0.48
C PHE A 92 -16.08 -5.95 0.14
N GLY A 93 -16.00 -6.27 1.44
CA GLY A 93 -17.09 -6.93 2.16
C GLY A 93 -18.39 -6.14 2.09
N GLU A 94 -18.31 -4.81 2.21
CA GLU A 94 -19.46 -3.93 2.10
C GLU A 94 -19.99 -3.81 0.66
N MET A 95 -19.11 -3.66 -0.33
CA MET A 95 -19.49 -3.68 -1.74
C MET A 95 -20.24 -4.97 -2.08
N HIS A 96 -19.72 -6.12 -1.65
CA HIS A 96 -20.32 -7.43 -1.87
C HIS A 96 -21.59 -7.66 -1.03
N ALA A 97 -21.74 -6.96 0.09
CA ALA A 97 -23.00 -6.93 0.84
C ALA A 97 -24.10 -6.22 0.05
N ARG A 98 -23.76 -5.08 -0.60
CA ARG A 98 -24.68 -4.28 -1.42
C ARG A 98 -25.00 -4.93 -2.77
N ASP A 99 -24.00 -5.54 -3.41
CA ASP A 99 -24.12 -6.21 -4.70
C ASP A 99 -23.41 -7.57 -4.68
N LYS A 100 -24.19 -8.65 -4.67
CA LYS A 100 -23.66 -10.03 -4.67
C LYS A 100 -22.92 -10.40 -5.96
N SER A 101 -23.08 -9.63 -7.03
CA SER A 101 -22.36 -9.81 -8.29
C SER A 101 -21.00 -9.09 -8.32
N ALA A 102 -20.67 -8.30 -7.29
CA ALA A 102 -19.39 -7.63 -7.16
C ALA A 102 -18.25 -8.66 -7.14
N ASP A 103 -17.48 -8.67 -8.23
CA ASP A 103 -16.32 -9.54 -8.43
C ASP A 103 -15.04 -8.77 -8.06
N PRO A 104 -14.28 -9.21 -7.05
CA PRO A 104 -13.13 -8.47 -6.55
C PRO A 104 -12.03 -8.35 -7.61
N ALA A 105 -11.84 -9.37 -8.47
CA ALA A 105 -10.83 -9.33 -9.52
C ALA A 105 -11.20 -8.34 -10.62
N LYS A 106 -12.49 -8.23 -10.98
CA LYS A 106 -12.95 -7.20 -11.93
C LYS A 106 -12.80 -5.80 -11.37
N ILE A 107 -13.09 -5.60 -10.09
CA ILE A 107 -12.93 -4.30 -9.43
C ILE A 107 -11.44 -3.95 -9.32
N ALA A 108 -10.58 -4.90 -8.95
CA ALA A 108 -9.12 -4.70 -8.94
C ALA A 108 -8.59 -4.30 -10.32
N ALA A 109 -9.05 -4.99 -11.38
CA ALA A 109 -8.69 -4.68 -12.75
C ALA A 109 -9.13 -3.28 -13.20
N SER A 110 -10.28 -2.78 -12.73
CA SER A 110 -10.78 -1.45 -13.10
C SER A 110 -9.90 -0.31 -12.57
N VAL A 111 -9.13 -0.56 -11.52
CA VAL A 111 -8.19 0.40 -10.90
C VAL A 111 -6.72 0.04 -11.18
N GLY A 112 -6.46 -0.87 -12.12
CA GLY A 112 -5.14 -1.13 -12.68
C GLY A 112 -4.42 -2.38 -12.19
N PHE A 113 -4.96 -3.09 -11.19
CA PHE A 113 -4.39 -4.34 -10.70
C PHE A 113 -4.71 -5.49 -11.67
N ARG A 114 -3.70 -5.96 -12.41
CA ARG A 114 -3.81 -7.13 -13.30
C ARG A 114 -3.07 -8.33 -12.70
N GLY A 115 -3.67 -9.51 -12.79
CA GLY A 115 -3.15 -10.73 -12.16
C GLY A 115 -4.07 -11.25 -11.06
N SER A 116 -3.51 -12.01 -10.12
CA SER A 116 -4.25 -12.67 -9.04
C SER A 116 -3.71 -12.39 -7.64
N ARG A 117 -2.47 -11.89 -7.54
CA ARG A 117 -1.82 -11.54 -6.27
C ARG A 117 -0.93 -10.32 -6.46
N TRP A 118 -0.89 -9.44 -5.45
CA TRP A 118 -0.08 -8.22 -5.47
C TRP A 118 0.63 -8.00 -4.15
N LYS A 119 1.86 -7.50 -4.22
CA LYS A 119 2.59 -7.11 -3.02
C LYS A 119 1.86 -5.94 -2.36
N THR A 120 1.65 -6.04 -1.07
CA THR A 120 1.07 -4.99 -0.23
C THR A 120 2.05 -4.74 0.91
N LEU A 121 2.43 -3.49 1.09
CA LEU A 121 3.17 -3.03 2.25
C LEU A 121 2.16 -2.60 3.31
N GLU A 122 2.00 -3.42 4.32
CA GLU A 122 1.35 -3.01 5.56
C GLU A 122 2.31 -2.12 6.33
N THR A 123 1.82 -0.97 6.78
CA THR A 123 2.69 0.05 7.41
C THR A 123 2.76 -0.07 8.93
N GLY A 124 1.76 -0.71 9.54
CA GLY A 124 1.58 -0.75 11.00
C GLY A 124 1.28 0.62 11.61
N CYS A 125 0.91 1.61 10.79
CA CYS A 125 0.62 2.97 11.23
C CYS A 125 -0.83 3.12 11.70
N ALA A 126 -1.05 3.98 12.69
CA ALA A 126 -2.39 4.28 13.21
C ALA A 126 -3.32 4.98 12.21
N ILE A 127 -2.78 5.49 11.10
CA ILE A 127 -3.57 6.04 9.98
C ILE A 127 -4.09 4.96 9.03
N GLU A 128 -3.74 3.69 9.27
CA GLU A 128 -4.25 2.50 8.57
C GLU A 128 -4.06 2.49 7.05
N ILE A 129 -3.10 3.27 6.54
CA ILE A 129 -2.76 3.26 5.11
C ILE A 129 -1.84 2.09 4.80
N ASN A 130 -2.26 1.26 3.86
CA ASN A 130 -1.43 0.24 3.21
C ASN A 130 -1.12 0.64 1.77
N TYR A 131 0.06 0.26 1.27
CA TYR A 131 0.44 0.51 -0.12
C TYR A 131 0.37 -0.79 -0.92
N HIS A 132 -0.51 -0.83 -1.90
CA HIS A 132 -0.68 -1.96 -2.80
C HIS A 132 0.08 -1.72 -4.10
N PHE A 133 0.98 -2.62 -4.47
CA PHE A 133 1.86 -2.44 -5.62
C PHE A 133 1.28 -3.08 -6.86
N ILE A 134 0.91 -2.24 -7.83
CA ILE A 134 0.46 -2.65 -9.16
C ILE A 134 1.65 -3.24 -9.94
N ASP A 135 2.82 -2.60 -9.81
CA ASP A 135 4.10 -3.03 -10.37
C ASP A 135 5.27 -2.46 -9.52
N PRO A 136 6.56 -2.78 -9.78
CA PRO A 136 7.69 -2.31 -8.98
C PRO A 136 7.87 -0.78 -8.90
N THR A 137 7.19 -0.02 -9.77
CA THR A 137 7.27 1.44 -9.88
C THR A 137 5.92 2.14 -9.72
N THR A 138 4.85 1.39 -9.48
CA THR A 138 3.49 1.91 -9.32
C THR A 138 2.83 1.30 -8.10
N ALA A 139 2.40 2.15 -7.18
CA ALA A 139 1.64 1.75 -6.01
C ALA A 139 0.30 2.49 -5.96
N ALA A 140 -0.62 2.00 -5.15
CA ALA A 140 -1.88 2.65 -4.84
C ALA A 140 -2.22 2.49 -3.36
N PHE A 141 -2.97 3.45 -2.82
CA PHE A 141 -3.59 3.35 -1.50
C PHE A 141 -4.99 3.97 -1.52
N GLY A 142 -5.86 3.48 -0.64
CA GLY A 142 -7.17 4.06 -0.39
C GLY A 142 -7.13 5.12 0.71
N LEU A 143 -7.85 6.22 0.53
CA LEU A 143 -8.10 7.21 1.57
C LEU A 143 -9.36 8.00 1.22
N ASN A 144 -10.34 8.04 2.14
CA ASN A 144 -11.56 8.87 2.05
C ASN A 144 -12.23 8.84 0.67
N ASP A 145 -12.60 7.64 0.23
CA ASP A 145 -13.30 7.40 -1.05
C ASP A 145 -12.53 7.77 -2.31
N TYR A 146 -11.21 7.91 -2.20
CA TYR A 146 -10.31 7.96 -3.34
C TYR A 146 -9.29 6.83 -3.29
N ILE A 147 -8.94 6.34 -4.48
CA ILE A 147 -7.71 5.56 -4.69
C ILE A 147 -6.67 6.51 -5.28
N TYR A 148 -5.57 6.68 -4.56
CA TYR A 148 -4.44 7.48 -4.98
C TYR A 148 -3.40 6.58 -5.64
N THR A 149 -2.92 6.95 -6.83
CA THR A 149 -1.84 6.24 -7.52
C THR A 149 -0.53 6.99 -7.34
N LEU A 150 0.53 6.24 -7.00
CA LEU A 150 1.88 6.74 -6.86
C LEU A 150 2.80 6.17 -7.91
N LYS A 151 3.75 6.98 -8.36
CA LYS A 151 4.87 6.55 -9.20
C LYS A 151 6.18 6.73 -8.46
N LYS A 152 7.02 5.70 -8.46
CA LYS A 152 8.38 5.77 -7.93
C LYS A 152 9.16 6.84 -8.68
N GLN A 153 9.87 7.68 -7.95
CA GLN A 153 10.75 8.68 -8.52
C GLN A 153 12.15 8.08 -8.73
N PRO A 154 12.89 8.49 -9.78
CA PRO A 154 14.28 8.10 -10.00
C PRO A 154 15.21 8.46 -8.84
#